data_AF-A0A349K2H6-F1
#
_entry.id   AF-A0A349K2H6-F1
#
_cell.length_a   1.000
_cell.length_b   1.000
_cell.length_c   1.000
_cell.angle_alpha   90.00
_cell.angle_beta   90.00
_cell.angle_gamma   90.00
#
_symmetry.space_group_name_H-M   'P 1'
#
loop_
_entity.id
_entity.type
_entity.pdbx_description
1 polymer ?
#
loop_
_entity_poly.entity_id
_entity_poly.type
_entity_poly.pdbx_seq_one_letter_code
_entity_poly.pdbx_strand_id
1 'polypeptide(L)'
;MSFAARFADPDRPLSPLLRRFASLLTPLHPDELESRARKSSALSRRHFGRTMRLFAPLYLSNECVNNCSYCGFSRDNPILRTTLTLDQVATEAQHLHSLGFRNLLLVAGEHPRFVSEGYLQDCLRLLSPSVPTLGIEVGPMEDGQYTELVACGAEGLVVYQETYHRETYQHLHTAGPKKEFDWRLDCPERAYAGGFRRIGIGALFGLADWRTEALSLAAHLEYLYKHCWKAQFTISFPRLRPHAGNHQHRTDPGLTLTDRQLVQLICAFRLTFPQVG
;
A
#
# COMPACT_ATOMS: atom_id res chain seq x y z
N MET A 1 2.51 19.06 -12.23
CA MET A 1 3.74 18.23 -12.26
C MET A 1 3.46 17.07 -11.33
N SER A 2 3.56 15.83 -11.81
CA SER A 2 3.27 14.64 -11.00
C SER A 2 4.29 14.43 -9.88
N PHE A 3 3.98 13.55 -8.93
CA PHE A 3 4.90 13.22 -7.85
C PHE A 3 6.18 12.61 -8.39
N ALA A 4 6.15 11.73 -9.40
CA ALA A 4 7.34 11.13 -9.99
C ALA A 4 8.33 12.18 -10.52
N ALA A 5 7.84 13.17 -11.27
CA ALA A 5 8.67 14.27 -11.76
C ALA A 5 9.26 15.12 -10.63
N ARG A 6 8.48 15.34 -9.55
CA ARG A 6 8.96 16.00 -8.33
C ARG A 6 9.98 15.16 -7.56
N PHE A 7 9.81 13.84 -7.53
CA PHE A 7 10.63 12.90 -6.79
C PHE A 7 11.99 12.68 -7.47
N ALA A 8 12.06 12.89 -8.79
CA ALA A 8 13.29 12.81 -9.56
C ALA A 8 14.24 14.01 -9.37
N ASP A 9 13.80 15.10 -8.72
CA ASP A 9 14.61 16.29 -8.46
C ASP A 9 15.47 16.11 -7.19
N PRO A 10 16.79 15.88 -7.31
CA PRO A 10 17.67 15.62 -6.18
C PRO A 10 17.98 16.87 -5.34
N ASP A 11 17.87 18.05 -5.94
CA ASP A 11 18.21 19.33 -5.31
C ASP A 11 17.04 19.90 -4.51
N ARG A 12 15.90 19.21 -4.54
CA ARG A 12 14.68 19.66 -3.87
C ARG A 12 14.88 19.71 -2.35
N PRO A 13 14.75 20.89 -1.72
CA PRO A 13 14.88 20.99 -0.28
C PRO A 13 13.70 20.30 0.41
N LEU A 14 14.00 19.58 1.49
CA LEU A 14 12.97 19.04 2.39
C LEU A 14 12.13 20.20 2.95
N SER A 15 10.81 20.01 3.01
CA SER A 15 9.94 20.96 3.71
C SER A 15 10.26 21.00 5.20
N PRO A 16 9.83 22.05 5.94
CA PRO A 16 9.96 22.06 7.40
C PRO A 16 9.33 20.83 8.07
N LEU A 17 8.20 20.35 7.53
CA LEU A 17 7.51 19.16 8.02
C LEU A 17 8.35 17.90 7.82
N LEU A 18 8.95 17.73 6.63
CA LEU A 18 9.80 16.57 6.33
C LEU A 18 11.13 16.61 7.08
N ARG A 19 11.71 17.78 7.35
CA ARG A 19 12.87 17.91 8.24
C ARG A 19 12.55 17.44 9.66
N ARG A 20 11.37 17.82 10.19
CA ARG A 20 10.88 17.33 11.48
C ARG A 20 10.62 15.82 11.44
N PHE A 21 10.07 15.29 10.35
CA PHE A 21 9.88 13.85 10.20
C PHE A 21 11.22 13.10 10.21
N ALA A 22 12.21 13.57 9.45
CA ALA A 22 13.54 12.97 9.37
C ALA A 22 14.23 12.92 10.75
N SER A 23 14.10 13.97 11.56
CA SER A 23 14.65 13.96 12.93
C SER A 23 13.96 12.96 13.87
N LEU A 24 12.75 12.50 13.54
CA LEU A 24 12.08 11.44 14.29
C LEU A 24 12.58 10.03 13.94
N LEU A 25 13.31 9.87 12.82
CA LEU A 25 13.86 8.59 12.37
C LEU A 25 15.29 8.31 12.88
N THR A 26 15.96 9.30 13.47
CA THR A 26 17.32 9.12 14.01
C THR A 26 17.32 8.07 15.12
N PRO A 27 18.42 7.33 15.34
CA PRO A 27 18.53 6.37 16.44
C PRO A 27 18.12 6.98 17.78
N LEU A 28 17.35 6.22 18.58
CA LEU A 28 16.82 6.67 19.87
C LEU A 28 17.36 5.85 21.02
N HIS A 29 17.47 6.50 22.18
CA HIS A 29 17.57 5.78 23.44
C HIS A 29 16.23 5.09 23.76
N PRO A 30 16.21 3.89 24.37
CA PRO A 30 14.97 3.20 24.72
C PRO A 30 13.91 4.06 25.43
N ASP A 31 14.32 4.93 26.35
CA ASP A 31 13.40 5.80 27.11
C ASP A 31 12.72 6.87 26.24
N GLU A 32 13.40 7.32 25.18
CA GLU A 32 12.84 8.30 24.24
C GLU A 32 11.73 7.68 23.38
N LEU A 33 11.86 6.40 23.04
CA LEU A 33 10.86 5.68 22.26
C LEU A 33 9.53 5.58 23.02
N GLU A 34 9.57 5.25 24.31
CA GLU A 34 8.39 5.17 25.16
C GLU A 34 7.69 6.53 25.29
N SER A 35 8.45 7.60 25.49
CA SER A 35 7.92 8.97 25.53
C SER A 35 7.22 9.35 24.21
N ARG A 36 7.81 8.99 23.06
CA ARG A 36 7.20 9.21 21.73
C ARG A 36 5.96 8.34 21.53
N ALA A 37 5.98 7.09 21.97
CA ALA A 37 4.85 6.17 21.88
C ALA A 37 3.63 6.69 22.64
N ARG A 38 3.83 7.23 23.86
CA ARG A 38 2.74 7.86 24.64
C ARG A 38 2.14 9.06 23.92
N LYS A 39 2.96 9.95 23.36
CA LYS A 39 2.50 11.11 22.58
C LYS A 39 1.75 10.66 21.32
N SER A 40 2.29 9.69 20.59
CA SER A 40 1.66 9.08 19.43
C SER A 40 0.28 8.49 19.77
N SER A 41 0.19 7.71 20.85
CA SER A 41 -1.07 7.13 21.34
C SER A 41 -2.10 8.19 21.71
N ALA A 42 -1.69 9.27 22.39
CA ALA A 42 -2.57 10.38 22.73
C ALA A 42 -3.12 11.09 21.49
N LEU A 43 -2.28 11.32 20.46
CA LEU A 43 -2.72 11.88 19.18
C LEU A 43 -3.68 10.93 18.45
N SER A 44 -3.38 9.63 18.39
CA SER A 44 -4.29 8.64 17.81
C SER A 44 -5.66 8.70 18.48
N ARG A 45 -5.72 8.77 19.82
CA ARG A 45 -6.98 8.90 20.56
C ARG A 45 -7.72 10.20 20.29
N ARG A 46 -6.99 11.31 20.11
CA ARG A 46 -7.57 12.60 19.76
C ARG A 46 -8.21 12.60 18.37
N HIS A 47 -7.60 11.91 17.40
CA HIS A 47 -8.06 11.91 16.01
C HIS A 47 -9.09 10.81 15.71
N PHE A 48 -8.97 9.63 16.33
CA PHE A 48 -9.77 8.44 15.99
C PHE A 48 -10.55 7.87 17.18
N GLY A 49 -10.43 8.46 18.36
CA GLY A 49 -11.02 7.91 19.58
C GLY A 49 -10.38 6.58 19.99
N ARG A 50 -11.20 5.64 20.48
CA ARG A 50 -10.75 4.29 20.86
C ARG A 50 -11.10 3.23 19.81
N THR A 51 -11.52 3.67 18.62
CA THR A 51 -12.03 2.77 17.58
C THR A 51 -10.88 2.24 16.75
N MET A 52 -10.86 0.91 16.54
CA MET A 52 -10.02 0.25 15.55
C MET A 52 -10.88 -0.20 14.38
N ARG A 53 -10.57 0.25 13.17
CA ARG A 53 -11.27 -0.22 11.97
C ARG A 53 -10.66 -1.54 11.53
N LEU A 54 -11.52 -2.55 11.36
CA LEU A 54 -11.12 -3.87 10.88
C LEU A 54 -11.47 -3.99 9.40
N PHE A 55 -10.57 -4.60 8.63
CA PHE A 55 -10.80 -5.01 7.26
C PHE A 55 -10.20 -6.40 7.05
N ALA A 56 -10.68 -7.10 6.03
CA ALA A 56 -10.12 -8.38 5.60
C ALA A 56 -9.69 -8.31 4.14
N PRO A 57 -8.47 -8.75 3.79
CA PRO A 57 -8.11 -8.97 2.40
C PRO A 57 -8.84 -10.22 1.87
N LEU A 58 -9.40 -10.10 0.67
CA LEU A 58 -9.96 -11.20 -0.10
C LEU A 58 -9.14 -11.36 -1.37
N TYR A 59 -8.32 -12.40 -1.43
CA TYR A 59 -7.48 -12.70 -2.59
C TYR A 59 -8.33 -13.35 -3.69
N LEU A 60 -8.59 -12.60 -4.77
CA LEU A 60 -9.42 -13.04 -5.90
C LEU A 60 -8.65 -13.92 -6.87
N SER A 61 -7.38 -13.60 -7.12
CA SER A 61 -6.52 -14.35 -8.03
C SER A 61 -5.04 -14.21 -7.64
N ASN A 62 -4.29 -15.29 -7.82
CA ASN A 62 -2.84 -15.31 -7.67
C ASN A 62 -2.08 -15.38 -9.01
N GLU A 63 -2.78 -15.24 -10.14
CA GLU A 63 -2.18 -15.14 -11.46
C GLU A 63 -1.52 -13.77 -11.64
N CYS A 64 -0.29 -13.73 -12.13
CA CYS A 64 0.50 -12.51 -12.27
C CYS A 64 1.50 -12.64 -13.41
N VAL A 65 1.67 -11.59 -14.21
CA VAL A 65 2.66 -11.55 -15.31
C VAL A 65 4.01 -10.96 -14.90
N ASN A 66 4.10 -10.40 -13.70
CA ASN A 66 5.32 -9.76 -13.20
C ASN A 66 6.28 -10.75 -12.55
N ASN A 67 7.57 -10.41 -12.64
CA ASN A 67 8.63 -11.07 -11.90
C ASN A 67 9.13 -10.15 -10.79
N CYS A 68 8.62 -10.37 -9.58
CA CYS A 68 9.09 -9.68 -8.37
C CYS A 68 9.86 -10.68 -7.53
N SER A 69 11.16 -10.45 -7.30
CA SER A 69 12.04 -11.41 -6.60
C SER A 69 11.63 -11.71 -5.15
N TYR A 70 10.79 -10.87 -4.56
CA TYR A 70 10.30 -10.97 -3.18
C TYR A 70 8.85 -11.50 -3.06
N CYS A 71 8.17 -11.76 -4.18
CA CYS A 71 6.73 -12.06 -4.18
C CYS A 71 6.47 -13.56 -4.37
N GLY A 72 5.57 -14.11 -3.54
CA GLY A 72 5.06 -15.48 -3.69
C GLY A 72 4.32 -15.72 -5.00
N PHE A 73 3.67 -14.69 -5.57
CA PHE A 73 2.92 -14.79 -6.83
C PHE A 73 3.76 -14.45 -8.07
N SER A 74 5.07 -14.20 -7.92
CA SER A 74 5.97 -13.97 -9.06
C SER A 74 5.72 -15.01 -10.16
N ARG A 75 5.64 -14.59 -11.42
CA ARG A 75 5.20 -15.43 -12.56
C ARG A 75 5.92 -16.77 -12.63
N ASP A 76 7.23 -16.74 -12.41
CA ASP A 76 8.10 -17.91 -12.58
C ASP A 76 8.11 -18.84 -11.36
N ASN A 77 7.39 -18.50 -10.28
CA ASN A 77 7.25 -19.40 -9.14
C ASN A 77 6.36 -20.59 -9.51
N PRO A 78 6.76 -21.84 -9.19
CA PRO A 78 6.00 -23.05 -9.49
C PRO A 78 4.88 -23.27 -8.47
N ILE A 79 3.91 -22.35 -8.44
CA ILE A 79 2.72 -22.43 -7.58
C ILE A 79 1.47 -22.76 -8.39
N LEU A 80 0.48 -23.38 -7.74
CA LEU A 80 -0.85 -23.55 -8.33
C LEU A 80 -1.47 -22.17 -8.58
N ARG A 81 -1.84 -21.91 -9.83
CA ARG A 81 -2.53 -20.69 -10.21
C ARG A 81 -4.04 -20.88 -10.09
N THR A 82 -4.70 -19.93 -9.47
CA THR A 82 -6.14 -19.96 -9.23
C THR A 82 -6.73 -18.56 -9.29
N THR A 83 -7.94 -18.52 -9.83
CA THR A 83 -8.82 -17.36 -9.87
C THR A 83 -10.18 -17.83 -9.40
N LEU A 84 -10.73 -17.13 -8.41
CA LEU A 84 -12.06 -17.44 -7.88
C LEU A 84 -13.14 -17.13 -8.91
N THR A 85 -14.11 -18.02 -9.06
CA THR A 85 -15.36 -17.69 -9.79
C THR A 85 -16.19 -16.70 -8.99
N LEU A 86 -17.16 -16.03 -9.63
CA LEU A 86 -18.06 -15.10 -8.92
C LEU A 86 -18.80 -15.77 -7.74
N ASP A 87 -19.24 -17.01 -7.90
CA ASP A 87 -19.90 -17.77 -6.81
C ASP A 87 -18.94 -18.04 -5.64
N GLN A 88 -17.67 -18.34 -5.92
CA GLN A 88 -16.64 -18.49 -4.90
C GLN A 88 -16.36 -17.16 -4.20
N VAL A 89 -16.28 -16.04 -4.96
CA VAL A 89 -16.11 -14.70 -4.40
C VAL A 89 -17.27 -14.34 -3.47
N ALA A 90 -18.51 -14.62 -3.86
CA ALA A 90 -19.68 -14.41 -3.00
C ALA A 90 -19.61 -15.25 -1.72
N THR A 91 -19.23 -16.52 -1.84
CA THR A 91 -19.11 -17.45 -0.70
C THR A 91 -18.08 -16.96 0.31
N GLU A 92 -16.88 -16.60 -0.15
CA GLU A 92 -15.80 -16.09 0.71
C GLU A 92 -16.17 -14.73 1.34
N ALA A 93 -16.77 -13.82 0.57
CA ALA A 93 -17.21 -12.53 1.09
C ALA A 93 -18.33 -12.68 2.14
N GLN A 94 -19.27 -13.61 1.93
CA GLN A 94 -20.32 -13.93 2.90
C GLN A 94 -19.73 -14.52 4.18
N HIS A 95 -18.74 -15.40 4.06
CA HIS A 95 -18.00 -15.94 5.21
C HIS A 95 -17.35 -14.80 6.02
N LEU A 96 -16.59 -13.91 5.37
CA LEU A 96 -15.97 -12.76 6.04
C LEU A 96 -17.02 -11.81 6.66
N HIS A 97 -18.15 -11.61 5.99
CA HIS A 97 -19.25 -10.82 6.53
C HIS A 97 -19.83 -11.43 7.82
N SER A 98 -19.97 -12.77 7.85
CA SER A 98 -20.44 -13.50 9.03
C SER A 98 -19.48 -13.40 10.23
N LEU A 99 -18.17 -13.23 9.97
CA LEU A 99 -17.15 -12.95 10.99
C LEU A 99 -17.15 -11.50 11.49
N GLY A 100 -18.02 -10.63 10.94
CA GLY A 100 -18.16 -9.24 11.35
C GLY A 100 -17.37 -8.23 10.50
N PHE A 101 -16.66 -8.66 9.45
CA PHE A 101 -16.00 -7.72 8.56
C PHE A 101 -17.02 -6.95 7.72
N ARG A 102 -16.79 -5.65 7.58
CA ARG A 102 -17.61 -4.72 6.77
C ARG A 102 -16.79 -3.96 5.74
N ASN A 103 -15.47 -4.06 5.84
CA ASN A 103 -14.51 -3.50 4.90
C ASN A 103 -13.74 -4.68 4.31
N LEU A 104 -13.87 -4.89 3.00
CA LEU A 104 -13.08 -5.90 2.29
C LEU A 104 -12.10 -5.20 1.35
N LEU A 105 -10.87 -5.71 1.30
CA LEU A 105 -9.86 -5.29 0.34
C LEU A 105 -9.70 -6.40 -0.70
N LEU A 106 -10.14 -6.15 -1.92
CA LEU A 106 -10.04 -7.11 -3.02
C LEU A 106 -8.61 -7.07 -3.57
N VAL A 107 -7.89 -8.18 -3.42
CA VAL A 107 -6.48 -8.29 -3.80
C VAL A 107 -6.36 -9.25 -4.97
N ALA A 108 -5.62 -8.86 -6.01
CA ALA A 108 -5.32 -9.76 -7.12
C ALA A 108 -3.90 -9.51 -7.67
N GLY A 109 -3.31 -10.57 -8.23
CA GLY A 109 -2.12 -10.42 -9.05
C GLY A 109 -2.37 -9.57 -10.30
N GLU A 110 -1.31 -9.05 -10.88
CA GLU A 110 -1.40 -8.20 -12.07
C GLU A 110 -1.28 -9.08 -13.31
N HIS A 111 -2.42 -9.47 -13.87
CA HIS A 111 -2.51 -10.22 -15.11
C HIS A 111 -3.61 -9.62 -15.99
N PRO A 112 -3.37 -9.40 -17.30
CA PRO A 112 -4.26 -8.65 -18.19
C PRO A 112 -5.70 -9.16 -18.17
N ARG A 113 -5.90 -10.47 -18.08
CA ARG A 113 -7.22 -11.10 -18.03
C ARG A 113 -8.14 -10.53 -16.94
N PHE A 114 -7.63 -10.22 -15.74
CA PHE A 114 -8.48 -9.73 -14.63
C PHE A 114 -8.89 -8.28 -14.77
N VAL A 115 -8.08 -7.49 -15.47
CA VAL A 115 -8.24 -6.05 -15.62
C VAL A 115 -8.98 -5.71 -16.92
N SER A 116 -8.71 -6.47 -17.99
CA SER A 116 -9.20 -6.21 -19.34
C SER A 116 -10.52 -6.92 -19.68
N GLU A 117 -10.88 -8.01 -18.99
CA GLU A 117 -12.12 -8.76 -19.28
C GLU A 117 -13.30 -8.43 -18.36
N GLY A 118 -13.20 -7.39 -17.52
CA GLY A 118 -14.32 -6.94 -16.68
C GLY A 118 -14.53 -7.73 -15.37
N TYR A 119 -13.68 -8.72 -15.06
CA TYR A 119 -13.81 -9.57 -13.89
C TYR A 119 -13.85 -8.79 -12.56
N LEU A 120 -12.98 -7.79 -12.39
CA LEU A 120 -12.95 -6.97 -11.18
C LEU A 120 -14.25 -6.14 -11.03
N GLN A 121 -14.75 -5.59 -12.14
CA GLN A 121 -16.02 -4.85 -12.20
C GLN A 121 -17.19 -5.76 -11.79
N ASP A 122 -17.21 -7.01 -12.27
CA ASP A 122 -18.24 -7.99 -11.91
C ASP A 122 -18.18 -8.36 -10.42
N CYS A 123 -16.98 -8.56 -9.86
CA CYS A 123 -16.80 -8.78 -8.43
C CYS A 123 -17.30 -7.58 -7.60
N LEU A 124 -16.99 -6.36 -8.01
CA LEU A 124 -17.45 -5.14 -7.32
C LEU A 124 -18.98 -5.00 -7.38
N ARG A 125 -19.59 -5.22 -8.55
CA ARG A 125 -21.05 -5.19 -8.72
C ARG A 125 -21.75 -6.28 -7.89
N LEU A 126 -21.15 -7.46 -7.78
CA LEU A 126 -21.66 -8.55 -6.96
C LEU A 126 -21.63 -8.22 -5.45
N LEU A 127 -20.53 -7.62 -4.98
CA LEU A 127 -20.29 -7.42 -3.55
C LEU A 127 -20.85 -6.11 -2.99
N SER A 128 -20.89 -5.04 -3.79
CA SER A 128 -21.27 -3.69 -3.32
C SER A 128 -22.64 -3.58 -2.65
N PRO A 129 -23.68 -4.39 -2.99
CA PRO A 129 -24.95 -4.32 -2.28
C PRO A 129 -24.88 -4.85 -0.83
N SER A 130 -23.90 -5.69 -0.50
CA SER A 130 -23.83 -6.42 0.79
C SER A 130 -22.59 -6.09 1.63
N VAL A 131 -21.54 -5.53 1.01
CA VAL A 131 -20.29 -5.16 1.65
C VAL A 131 -20.19 -3.63 1.71
N PRO A 132 -20.28 -3.01 2.91
CA PRO A 132 -20.35 -1.55 3.05
C PRO A 132 -19.16 -0.77 2.47
N THR A 133 -17.94 -1.31 2.55
CA THR A 133 -16.76 -0.67 1.97
C THR A 133 -15.95 -1.72 1.21
N LEU A 134 -15.69 -1.42 -0.06
CA LEU A 134 -14.82 -2.20 -0.93
C LEU A 134 -13.59 -1.37 -1.30
N GLY A 135 -12.41 -1.90 -0.99
CA GLY A 135 -11.14 -1.41 -1.53
C GLY A 135 -10.60 -2.38 -2.57
N ILE A 136 -9.67 -1.91 -3.41
CA ILE A 136 -8.91 -2.74 -4.35
C ILE A 136 -7.41 -2.56 -4.10
N GLU A 137 -6.65 -3.65 -4.20
CA GLU A 137 -5.19 -3.68 -4.23
C GLU A 137 -4.76 -4.51 -5.45
N VAL A 138 -4.57 -3.82 -6.56
CA VAL A 138 -4.30 -4.40 -7.88
C VAL A 138 -3.23 -3.58 -8.61
N GLY A 139 -2.75 -4.10 -9.74
CA GLY A 139 -1.77 -3.40 -10.59
C GLY A 139 -2.25 -2.01 -11.02
N PRO A 140 -1.35 -1.02 -11.21
CA PRO A 140 -1.73 0.31 -11.65
C PRO A 140 -2.40 0.31 -13.02
N MET A 141 -3.57 0.94 -13.11
CA MET A 141 -4.40 1.05 -14.31
C MET A 141 -4.32 2.44 -14.95
N GLU A 142 -4.89 2.55 -16.15
CA GLU A 142 -5.15 3.83 -16.82
C GLU A 142 -6.33 4.58 -16.19
N ASP A 143 -6.36 5.91 -16.34
CA ASP A 143 -7.31 6.80 -15.66
C ASP A 143 -8.79 6.44 -15.91
N GLY A 144 -9.14 6.05 -17.14
CA GLY A 144 -10.50 5.69 -17.51
C GLY A 144 -11.02 4.49 -16.72
N GLN A 145 -10.16 3.51 -16.46
CA GLN A 145 -10.52 2.26 -15.77
C GLN A 145 -10.85 2.50 -14.30
N TYR A 146 -10.15 3.41 -13.63
CA TYR A 146 -10.46 3.74 -12.23
C TYR A 146 -11.86 4.35 -12.07
N THR A 147 -12.29 5.17 -13.02
CA THR A 147 -13.64 5.76 -13.02
C THR A 147 -14.72 4.68 -13.08
N GLU A 148 -14.52 3.67 -13.92
CA GLU A 148 -15.44 2.52 -14.03
C GLU A 148 -15.49 1.70 -12.75
N LEU A 149 -14.34 1.46 -12.10
CA LEU A 149 -14.29 0.70 -10.85
C LEU A 149 -15.00 1.43 -9.71
N VAL A 150 -14.85 2.76 -9.62
CA VAL A 150 -15.60 3.58 -8.67
C VAL A 150 -17.11 3.50 -8.95
N ALA A 151 -17.52 3.57 -10.23
CA ALA A 151 -18.92 3.41 -10.61
C ALA A 151 -19.49 2.02 -10.27
N CYS A 152 -18.64 0.98 -10.21
CA CYS A 152 -19.02 -0.36 -9.79
C CYS A 152 -19.04 -0.56 -8.26
N GLY A 153 -18.66 0.46 -7.48
CA GLY A 153 -18.74 0.43 -6.01
C GLY A 153 -17.39 0.37 -5.27
N ALA A 154 -16.26 0.48 -5.97
CA ALA A 154 -14.96 0.60 -5.30
C ALA A 154 -14.82 1.97 -4.61
N GLU A 155 -14.48 1.97 -3.33
CA GLU A 155 -14.30 3.20 -2.52
C GLU A 155 -12.83 3.50 -2.24
N GLY A 156 -12.00 2.46 -2.13
CA GLY A 156 -10.59 2.55 -1.77
C GLY A 156 -9.64 1.96 -2.80
N LEU A 157 -8.50 2.61 -3.01
CA LEU A 157 -7.34 2.02 -3.68
C LEU A 157 -6.22 1.84 -2.66
N VAL A 158 -5.55 0.70 -2.66
CA VAL A 158 -4.27 0.50 -1.98
C VAL A 158 -3.21 0.21 -3.04
N VAL A 159 -2.11 0.96 -3.02
CA VAL A 159 -0.96 0.74 -3.90
C VAL A 159 0.33 1.02 -3.15
N TYR A 160 1.18 0.01 -3.03
CA TYR A 160 2.49 0.17 -2.42
C TYR A 160 3.53 0.46 -3.48
N GLN A 161 4.35 1.50 -3.26
CA GLN A 161 5.50 1.75 -4.13
C GLN A 161 6.54 0.62 -4.02
N GLU A 162 6.44 -0.24 -2.99
CA GLU A 162 7.38 -1.31 -2.64
C GLU A 162 8.71 -0.76 -2.13
N THR A 163 9.42 -0.02 -2.97
CA THR A 163 10.64 0.69 -2.61
C THR A 163 10.72 1.98 -3.42
N TYR A 164 11.01 3.07 -2.73
CA TYR A 164 11.27 4.37 -3.35
C TYR A 164 12.70 4.48 -3.88
N HIS A 165 13.58 3.52 -3.56
CA HIS A 165 14.93 3.44 -4.09
C HIS A 165 14.93 2.87 -5.52
N ARG A 166 15.09 3.75 -6.53
CA ARG A 166 14.95 3.39 -7.96
C ARG A 166 15.82 2.22 -8.41
N GLU A 167 17.09 2.18 -8.00
CA GLU A 167 18.01 1.11 -8.37
C GLU A 167 17.58 -0.24 -7.80
N THR A 168 17.16 -0.25 -6.53
CA THR A 168 16.60 -1.45 -5.88
C THR A 168 15.32 -1.87 -6.58
N TYR A 169 14.44 -0.93 -6.90
CA TYR A 169 13.20 -1.21 -7.61
C TYR A 169 13.45 -1.92 -8.95
N GLN A 170 14.39 -1.43 -9.75
CA GLN A 170 14.75 -2.02 -11.04
C GLN A 170 15.34 -3.42 -10.90
N HIS A 171 16.19 -3.64 -9.89
CA HIS A 171 16.76 -4.97 -9.61
C HIS A 171 15.72 -6.00 -9.17
N LEU A 172 14.71 -5.59 -8.41
CA LEU A 172 13.71 -6.50 -7.84
C LEU A 172 12.54 -6.81 -8.80
N HIS A 173 12.21 -5.88 -9.71
CA HIS A 173 11.10 -6.00 -10.67
C HIS A 173 11.64 -6.27 -12.07
N THR A 174 11.97 -7.53 -12.35
CA THR A 174 12.77 -7.92 -13.53
C THR A 174 11.95 -8.08 -14.81
N ALA A 175 10.64 -8.28 -14.72
CA ALA A 175 9.74 -8.41 -15.86
C ALA A 175 8.31 -7.98 -15.54
N GLY A 176 7.55 -7.65 -16.59
CA GLY A 176 6.15 -7.21 -16.52
C GLY A 176 5.98 -5.71 -16.30
N PRO A 177 4.74 -5.18 -16.37
CA PRO A 177 4.44 -3.75 -16.26
C PRO A 177 4.86 -3.13 -14.92
N LYS A 178 4.96 -3.92 -13.84
CA LYS A 178 5.37 -3.41 -12.53
C LYS A 178 6.79 -2.83 -12.54
N LYS A 179 7.65 -3.15 -13.50
CA LYS A 179 8.99 -2.54 -13.60
C LYS A 179 8.97 -1.01 -13.83
N GLU A 180 7.84 -0.49 -14.32
CA GLU A 180 7.67 0.94 -14.62
C GLU A 180 7.50 1.75 -13.31
N PHE A 181 8.65 2.16 -12.74
CA PHE A 181 8.72 2.84 -11.45
C PHE A 181 7.82 4.07 -11.36
N ASP A 182 7.94 4.99 -12.33
CA ASP A 182 7.21 6.25 -12.34
C ASP A 182 5.71 6.04 -12.59
N TRP A 183 5.36 5.06 -13.44
CA TRP A 183 3.98 4.65 -13.64
C TRP A 183 3.33 4.21 -12.33
N ARG A 184 4.01 3.38 -11.55
CA ARG A 184 3.50 2.94 -10.23
C ARG A 184 3.48 4.09 -9.22
N LEU A 185 4.49 4.95 -9.24
CA LEU A 185 4.62 6.06 -8.30
C LEU A 185 3.50 7.10 -8.46
N ASP A 186 3.09 7.39 -9.69
CA ASP A 186 2.00 8.33 -9.99
C ASP A 186 0.59 7.69 -9.85
N CYS A 187 0.51 6.39 -9.53
CA CYS A 187 -0.76 5.67 -9.41
C CYS A 187 -1.77 6.29 -8.43
N PRO A 188 -1.38 6.77 -7.23
CA PRO A 188 -2.31 7.43 -6.31
C PRO A 188 -3.01 8.66 -6.90
N GLU A 189 -2.31 9.44 -7.73
CA GLU A 189 -2.88 10.63 -8.38
C GLU A 189 -3.90 10.24 -9.45
N ARG A 190 -3.57 9.22 -10.27
CA ARG A 190 -4.48 8.66 -11.29
C ARG A 190 -5.76 8.11 -10.66
N ALA A 191 -5.62 7.39 -9.54
CA ALA A 191 -6.75 6.88 -8.79
C ALA A 191 -7.63 7.99 -8.20
N TYR A 192 -7.00 9.04 -7.65
CA TYR A 192 -7.71 10.23 -7.19
C TYR A 192 -8.49 10.90 -8.33
N ALA A 193 -7.87 11.06 -9.51
CA ALA A 193 -8.51 11.60 -10.70
C ALA A 193 -9.68 10.73 -11.17
N GLY A 194 -9.53 9.41 -11.11
CA GLY A 194 -10.59 8.42 -11.36
C GLY A 194 -11.69 8.36 -10.30
N GLY A 195 -11.61 9.17 -9.24
CA GLY A 195 -12.71 9.36 -8.28
C GLY A 195 -12.53 8.67 -6.92
N PHE A 196 -11.47 7.90 -6.71
CA PHE A 196 -11.21 7.26 -5.41
C PHE A 196 -11.04 8.29 -4.29
N ARG A 197 -11.71 8.04 -3.16
CA ARG A 197 -11.67 8.93 -1.98
C ARG A 197 -10.98 8.33 -0.77
N ARG A 198 -10.61 7.05 -0.82
CA ARG A 198 -9.68 6.43 0.14
C ARG A 198 -8.48 5.90 -0.63
N ILE A 199 -7.29 6.33 -0.25
CA ILE A 199 -6.05 5.96 -0.94
C ILE A 199 -5.03 5.50 0.09
N GLY A 200 -4.62 4.23 0.01
CA GLY A 200 -3.57 3.65 0.81
C GLY A 200 -2.27 3.61 0.04
N ILE A 201 -1.19 4.10 0.65
CA ILE A 201 0.17 3.98 0.13
C ILE A 201 1.08 3.30 1.15
N GLY A 202 2.22 2.79 0.69
CA GLY A 202 3.16 2.08 1.55
C GLY A 202 4.46 1.76 0.84
N ALA A 203 5.43 1.35 1.66
CA ALA A 203 6.70 0.78 1.23
C ALA A 203 6.86 -0.60 1.90
N LEU A 204 7.45 -1.56 1.20
CA LEU A 204 7.80 -2.86 1.72
C LEU A 204 9.15 -2.78 2.44
N PHE A 205 9.09 -2.66 3.77
CA PHE A 205 10.28 -2.51 4.59
C PHE A 205 11.09 -3.81 4.63
N GLY A 206 12.39 -3.70 4.31
CA GLY A 206 13.28 -4.85 4.10
C GLY A 206 13.88 -4.91 2.69
N LEU A 207 13.39 -4.10 1.75
CA LEU A 207 13.94 -4.02 0.39
C LEU A 207 15.11 -3.02 0.26
N ALA A 208 15.07 -1.94 1.04
CA ALA A 208 16.11 -0.90 1.07
C ALA A 208 16.18 -0.28 2.48
N ASP A 209 17.07 0.70 2.69
CA ASP A 209 17.21 1.39 3.98
C ASP A 209 15.88 2.01 4.43
N TRP A 210 15.39 1.56 5.59
CA TRP A 210 14.06 1.89 6.06
C TRP A 210 13.85 3.39 6.35
N ARG A 211 14.92 4.13 6.66
CA ARG A 211 14.80 5.57 6.94
C ARG A 211 14.59 6.36 5.66
N THR A 212 15.34 6.00 4.61
CA THR A 212 15.21 6.57 3.27
C THR A 212 13.83 6.26 2.68
N GLU A 213 13.37 5.02 2.83
CA GLU A 213 12.02 4.58 2.45
C GLU A 213 10.95 5.37 3.21
N ALA A 214 11.08 5.49 4.53
CA ALA A 214 10.13 6.22 5.36
C ALA A 214 10.04 7.70 5.00
N LEU A 215 11.18 8.36 4.77
CA LEU A 215 11.22 9.77 4.38
C LEU A 215 10.59 9.99 3.00
N SER A 216 10.85 9.09 2.04
CA SER A 216 10.26 9.14 0.70
C SER A 216 8.75 8.92 0.74
N LEU A 217 8.29 7.96 1.54
CA LEU A 217 6.86 7.71 1.79
C LEU A 217 6.18 8.92 2.44
N ALA A 218 6.83 9.56 3.42
CA ALA A 218 6.33 10.79 4.03
C ALA A 218 6.29 11.96 3.03
N ALA A 219 7.28 12.07 2.14
CA ALA A 219 7.29 13.07 1.08
C ALA A 219 6.15 12.85 0.06
N HIS A 220 5.88 11.58 -0.28
CA HIS A 220 4.75 11.21 -1.13
C HIS A 220 3.43 11.58 -0.46
N LEU A 221 3.25 11.23 0.82
CA LEU A 221 2.06 11.61 1.59
C LEU A 221 1.88 13.14 1.66
N GLU A 222 2.94 13.89 1.94
CA GLU A 222 2.88 15.36 1.97
C GLU A 222 2.44 15.94 0.62
N TYR A 223 2.93 15.36 -0.48
CA TYR A 223 2.51 15.75 -1.81
C TYR A 223 1.04 15.44 -2.05
N LEU A 224 0.57 14.24 -1.72
CA LEU A 224 -0.82 13.83 -1.92
C LEU A 224 -1.79 14.68 -1.09
N TYR A 225 -1.43 15.09 0.12
CA TYR A 225 -2.26 16.02 0.89
C TYR A 225 -2.47 17.38 0.19
N LYS A 226 -1.53 17.81 -0.66
CA LYS A 226 -1.62 19.08 -1.41
C LYS A 226 -2.41 18.93 -2.71
N HIS A 227 -2.27 17.81 -3.41
CA HIS A 227 -2.81 17.63 -4.77
C HIS A 227 -4.09 16.77 -4.80
N CYS A 228 -4.21 15.84 -3.87
CA CYS A 228 -5.31 14.90 -3.74
C CYS A 228 -6.13 15.17 -2.46
N TRP A 229 -6.31 16.45 -2.13
CA TRP A 229 -6.83 16.93 -0.83
C TRP A 229 -8.25 16.46 -0.47
N LYS A 230 -9.03 15.98 -1.45
CA LYS A 230 -10.38 15.42 -1.20
C LYS A 230 -10.37 13.94 -0.79
N ALA A 231 -9.22 13.28 -0.81
CA ALA A 231 -9.07 11.88 -0.41
C ALA A 231 -8.59 11.77 1.05
N GLN A 232 -9.00 10.67 1.68
CA GLN A 232 -8.44 10.19 2.94
C GLN A 232 -7.27 9.25 2.63
N PHE A 233 -6.17 9.42 3.36
CA PHE A 233 -4.96 8.61 3.17
C PHE A 233 -4.74 7.63 4.31
N THR A 234 -4.22 6.45 3.97
CA THR A 234 -3.72 5.45 4.93
C THR A 234 -2.28 5.10 4.59
N ILE A 235 -1.46 4.80 5.60
CA ILE A 235 -0.09 4.34 5.41
C ILE A 235 0.06 2.91 5.91
N SER A 236 0.59 2.03 5.05
CA SER A 236 0.91 0.66 5.41
C SER A 236 2.42 0.49 5.65
N PHE A 237 2.76 -0.34 6.64
CA PHE A 237 4.14 -0.69 6.98
C PHE A 237 4.40 -2.20 6.82
N PRO A 238 4.12 -2.81 5.64
CA PRO A 238 4.42 -4.22 5.43
C PRO A 238 5.92 -4.44 5.60
N ARG A 239 6.28 -5.51 6.29
CA ARG A 239 7.67 -5.98 6.40
C ARG A 239 7.84 -7.17 5.49
N LEU A 240 9.02 -7.28 4.88
CA LEU A 240 9.39 -8.44 4.08
C LEU A 240 9.22 -9.73 4.91
N ARG A 241 8.66 -10.76 4.26
CA ARG A 241 8.37 -12.06 4.85
C ARG A 241 8.83 -13.17 3.90
N PRO A 242 9.17 -14.35 4.44
CA PRO A 242 9.42 -15.53 3.62
C PRO A 242 8.21 -15.85 2.72
N HIS A 243 8.46 -16.37 1.52
CA HIS A 243 7.41 -16.76 0.58
C HIS A 243 7.76 -18.08 -0.12
N ALA A 244 6.75 -18.74 -0.69
CA ALA A 244 6.89 -20.06 -1.32
C ALA A 244 7.91 -20.12 -2.46
N GLY A 245 8.09 -19.02 -3.21
CA GLY A 245 9.06 -18.94 -4.32
C GLY A 245 10.53 -18.83 -3.90
N ASN A 246 10.81 -18.59 -2.61
CA ASN A 246 12.17 -18.49 -2.11
C ASN A 246 12.26 -19.05 -0.69
N HIS A 247 12.28 -20.38 -0.59
CA HIS A 247 12.42 -21.11 0.68
C HIS A 247 13.74 -20.82 1.42
N GLN A 248 14.71 -20.20 0.74
CA GLN A 248 16.00 -19.79 1.29
C GLN A 248 16.08 -18.28 1.53
N HIS A 249 14.95 -17.55 1.47
CA HIS A 249 14.94 -16.11 1.64
C HIS A 249 15.55 -15.71 2.98
N ARG A 250 16.76 -15.15 2.92
CA ARG A 250 17.42 -14.49 4.05
C ARG A 250 17.25 -13.00 3.86
N THR A 251 16.46 -12.38 4.72
CA THR A 251 16.40 -10.93 4.82
C THR A 251 17.81 -10.41 5.12
N ASP A 252 18.28 -9.45 4.34
CA ASP A 252 19.52 -8.75 4.67
C ASP A 252 19.38 -8.17 6.08
N PRO A 253 20.22 -8.59 7.05
CA PRO A 253 20.17 -8.07 8.41
C PRO A 253 20.31 -6.54 8.46
N GLY A 254 21.05 -5.94 7.52
CA GLY A 254 21.22 -4.49 7.39
C GLY A 254 19.96 -3.76 6.94
N LEU A 255 19.05 -4.44 6.23
CA LEU A 255 17.79 -3.87 5.74
C LEU A 255 16.58 -4.25 6.62
N THR A 256 16.78 -5.15 7.58
CA THR A 256 15.69 -5.67 8.41
C THR A 256 15.15 -4.60 9.36
N LEU A 257 13.87 -4.28 9.22
CA LEU A 257 13.16 -3.40 10.15
C LEU A 257 12.80 -4.14 11.44
N THR A 258 13.58 -3.90 12.49
CA THR A 258 13.34 -4.44 13.83
C THR A 258 12.02 -3.94 14.43
N ASP A 259 11.48 -4.62 15.43
CA ASP A 259 10.23 -4.22 16.08
C ASP A 259 10.33 -2.83 16.73
N ARG A 260 11.48 -2.51 17.34
CA ARG A 260 11.73 -1.17 17.92
C ARG A 260 11.69 -0.08 16.85
N GLN A 261 12.32 -0.33 15.70
CA GLN A 261 12.31 0.61 14.57
C GLN A 261 10.92 0.72 13.93
N LEU A 262 10.16 -0.37 13.85
CA LEU A 262 8.77 -0.34 13.39
C LEU A 262 7.89 0.54 14.30
N VAL A 263 8.01 0.39 15.63
CA VAL A 263 7.30 1.25 16.58
C VAL A 263 7.73 2.71 16.43
N GLN A 264 9.04 2.96 16.28
CA GLN A 264 9.57 4.31 16.03
C GLN A 264 8.96 4.92 14.75
N LEU A 265 8.91 4.15 13.67
CA LEU A 265 8.37 4.56 12.38
C LEU A 265 6.88 4.93 12.48
N ILE A 266 6.08 4.06 13.10
CA ILE A 266 4.64 4.31 13.33
C ILE A 266 4.46 5.60 14.15
N CYS A 267 5.27 5.79 15.20
CA CYS A 267 5.23 7.01 15.99
C CYS A 267 5.63 8.24 15.19
N ALA A 268 6.66 8.15 14.34
CA ALA A 268 7.11 9.26 13.51
C ALA A 268 6.00 9.74 12.55
N PHE A 269 5.30 8.80 11.90
CA PHE A 269 4.15 9.11 11.03
C PHE A 269 3.01 9.74 11.83
N ARG A 270 2.57 9.13 12.94
CA ARG A 270 1.47 9.67 13.75
C ARG A 270 1.78 11.05 14.34
N LEU A 271 3.01 11.31 14.77
CA LEU A 271 3.43 12.61 15.32
C LEU A 271 3.52 13.71 14.25
N THR A 272 3.75 13.34 12.99
CA THR A 272 3.94 14.28 11.88
C THR A 272 2.65 14.52 11.09
N PHE A 273 1.89 13.46 10.83
CA PHE A 273 0.64 13.45 10.08
C PHE A 273 -0.49 12.86 10.93
N PRO A 274 -0.94 13.54 11.99
CA PRO A 274 -1.81 12.95 12.99
C PRO A 274 -3.20 12.54 12.45
N GLN A 275 -3.61 13.05 11.29
CA GLN A 275 -4.84 12.72 10.59
C GLN A 275 -4.75 11.49 9.66
N VAL A 276 -3.56 10.97 9.36
CA VAL A 276 -3.41 9.82 8.43
C VAL A 276 -3.90 8.54 9.08
N GLY A 277 -4.53 7.64 8.31
CA GLY A 277 -4.90 6.32 8.80
C GLY A 277 -3.70 5.43 9.03
#